data_AF-A0A4U8SL86-F1
#
_entry.id   AF-A0A4U8SL86-F1
#
_cell.length_a   1.000
_cell.length_b   1.000
_cell.length_c   1.000
_cell.angle_alpha   90.00
_cell.angle_beta   90.00
_cell.angle_gamma   90.00
#
_symmetry.space_group_name_H-M   'P 1'
#
loop_
_entity.id
_entity.type
_entity.pdbx_description
1 polymer ?
#
loop_
_entity_poly.entity_id
_entity_poly.type
_entity_poly.pdbx_seq_one_letter_code
_entity_poly.pdbx_strand_id
1 'polypeptide(L)'
;MLYGVIINVDPQTQSAQVEQELNKRVFSFAFDLWGDEIKDLKKGEEVEFVVEMKAVTKIHLKPKPIDPDQIPVTKPANVCIEEYFARENQIIESYKDHMVGKLKLDFIRMRRFLLTAYNDLCAMDPNIENDALKKLKSEVMSLSKEFETYCKKTQYSLNYAFEMIFLARQVEYNRTITRIEEIQSSLANAQAQTNSLSSSLADGEKSLAKRDDKGSKEYAEEEKEVKAMRKRYVDLLNFIGNQKDALVNENARMKRFKEEHFEHFSSVYTPMTQELKTRFIALLDTKAYEFDTTLWGRAKHSQNVKHFFRNSRIEGSFSSKTFLRYFLRGLDKSKLSPRSKALFDLLDYLEKTNRKSLLIVRESAVNIAKYRQVIEKIDSSLLITTDNDPINALRSLINFPQDIVVIDEKIGNASALGFIKTYKESKNANSKIIFCVIVQQLPPNDYISKGKSMGVEFIPEQNMDMLYDCIRMAL
;
A
#
# COMPACT_ATOMS: atom_id res chain seq x y z
N MET A 1 -3.46 -33.37 31.42
CA MET A 1 -2.35 -32.44 31.12
C MET A 1 -1.30 -32.55 32.22
N LEU A 2 -0.03 -32.42 31.85
CA LEU A 2 1.12 -32.43 32.74
C LEU A 2 1.76 -31.05 32.74
N TYR A 3 2.40 -30.69 33.85
CA TYR A 3 3.17 -29.45 34.00
C TYR A 3 4.66 -29.76 33.99
N GLY A 4 5.45 -28.87 33.40
CA GLY A 4 6.90 -29.03 33.34
C GLY A 4 7.64 -27.75 32.99
N VAL A 5 8.97 -27.87 32.89
CA VAL A 5 9.86 -26.77 32.53
C VAL A 5 10.71 -27.20 31.34
N ILE A 6 10.89 -26.32 30.37
CA ILE A 6 11.82 -26.56 29.25
C ILE A 6 13.25 -26.55 29.79
N ILE A 7 13.95 -27.66 29.68
CA ILE A 7 15.32 -27.82 30.21
C ILE A 7 16.39 -27.72 29.13
N ASN A 8 16.02 -27.96 27.87
CA ASN A 8 16.94 -27.87 26.74
C ASN A 8 16.18 -27.54 25.45
N VAL A 9 16.81 -26.76 24.58
CA VAL A 9 16.32 -26.42 23.24
C VAL A 9 17.50 -26.58 22.30
N ASP A 10 17.37 -27.47 21.32
CA ASP A 10 18.39 -27.73 20.31
C ASP A 10 17.92 -27.25 18.93
N PRO A 11 18.41 -26.08 18.47
CA PRO A 11 18.05 -25.53 17.16
C PRO A 11 18.56 -26.37 15.98
N GLN A 12 19.63 -27.16 16.15
CA GLN A 12 20.22 -27.94 15.06
C GLN A 12 19.37 -29.18 14.73
N THR A 13 18.80 -29.80 15.77
CA THR A 13 17.93 -30.98 15.63
C THR A 13 16.45 -30.66 15.63
N GLN A 14 16.07 -29.37 15.72
CA GLN A 14 14.69 -28.88 15.86
C GLN A 14 13.90 -29.61 16.96
N SER A 15 14.58 -29.90 18.07
CA SER A 15 14.00 -30.64 19.19
C SER A 15 14.26 -29.94 20.52
N ALA A 16 13.36 -30.15 21.47
CA ALA A 16 13.45 -29.60 22.82
C ALA A 16 13.11 -30.67 23.85
N GLN A 17 13.53 -30.43 25.09
CA GLN A 17 13.28 -31.32 26.22
C GLN A 17 12.50 -30.60 27.31
N VAL A 18 11.46 -31.26 27.82
CA VAL A 18 10.65 -30.81 28.95
C VAL A 18 10.84 -31.75 30.13
N GLU A 19 11.11 -31.19 31.31
CA GLU A 19 11.13 -31.92 32.58
C GLU A 19 9.78 -31.78 33.27
N GLN A 20 9.12 -32.91 33.54
CA GLN A 20 7.87 -32.96 34.30
C GLN A 20 8.10 -32.53 35.76
N GLU A 21 7.27 -31.61 36.26
CA GLU A 21 7.44 -30.98 37.58
C GLU A 21 7.35 -31.97 38.76
N LEU A 22 6.36 -32.87 38.74
CA LEU A 22 6.09 -33.82 39.83
C LEU A 22 7.11 -34.97 39.93
N ASN A 23 7.44 -35.58 38.79
CA ASN A 23 8.18 -36.85 38.74
C ASN A 23 9.57 -36.73 38.12
N LYS A 24 9.98 -35.51 37.72
CA LYS A 24 11.28 -35.22 37.11
C LYS A 24 11.59 -36.07 35.86
N ARG A 25 10.55 -36.56 35.19
CA ARG A 25 10.68 -37.30 33.93
C ARG A 25 10.95 -36.33 32.80
N VAL A 26 11.95 -36.65 31.98
CA VAL A 26 12.31 -35.86 30.81
C VAL A 26 11.65 -36.46 29.57
N PHE A 27 11.00 -35.60 28.79
CA PHE A 27 10.45 -35.95 27.49
C PHE A 27 11.06 -35.07 26.41
N SER A 28 11.42 -35.68 25.29
CA SER A 28 11.83 -34.95 24.08
C SER A 28 10.62 -34.72 23.18
N PHE A 29 10.57 -33.57 22.54
CA PHE A 29 9.54 -33.21 21.55
C PHE A 29 10.16 -32.42 20.40
N ALA A 30 9.56 -32.51 19.22
CA ALA A 30 9.95 -31.73 18.05
C ALA A 30 9.21 -30.37 18.04
N PHE A 31 9.81 -29.36 17.40
CA PHE A 31 9.27 -27.99 17.41
C PHE A 31 7.89 -27.87 16.75
N ASP A 32 7.49 -28.80 15.89
CA ASP A 32 6.17 -28.88 15.27
C ASP A 32 5.03 -29.14 16.27
N LEU A 33 5.35 -29.69 17.44
CA LEU A 33 4.41 -29.93 18.53
C LEU A 33 4.21 -28.70 19.45
N TRP A 34 4.99 -27.63 19.24
CA TRP A 34 4.92 -26.38 19.99
C TRP A 34 3.73 -25.53 19.52
N GLY A 35 2.80 -25.27 20.44
CA GLY A 35 1.56 -24.56 20.14
C GLY A 35 1.66 -23.03 20.12
N ASP A 36 2.78 -22.44 20.55
CA ASP A 36 2.97 -20.99 20.67
C ASP A 36 4.01 -20.46 19.67
N GLU A 37 4.38 -19.18 19.75
CA GLU A 37 5.43 -18.65 18.89
C GLU A 37 6.80 -19.27 19.20
N ILE A 38 7.55 -19.68 18.18
CA ILE A 38 8.87 -20.32 18.34
C ILE A 38 9.85 -19.43 19.12
N LYS A 39 9.69 -18.10 19.01
CA LYS A 39 10.50 -17.12 19.75
C LYS A 39 10.38 -17.27 21.28
N ASP A 40 9.30 -17.88 21.75
CA ASP A 40 8.99 -18.08 23.17
C ASP A 40 9.43 -19.46 23.68
N LEU A 41 9.89 -20.35 22.78
CA LEU A 41 10.49 -21.63 23.16
C LEU A 41 11.90 -21.43 23.71
N LYS A 42 12.02 -21.25 25.02
CA LYS A 42 13.30 -21.02 25.70
C LYS A 42 13.48 -21.95 26.89
N LYS A 43 14.74 -22.25 27.21
CA LYS A 43 15.11 -22.94 28.44
C LYS A 43 14.66 -22.13 29.66
N GLY A 44 14.00 -22.78 30.60
CA GLY A 44 13.48 -22.19 31.84
C GLY A 44 11.99 -21.84 31.80
N GLU A 45 11.32 -21.92 30.65
CA GLU A 45 9.89 -21.60 30.54
C GLU A 45 9.01 -22.73 31.11
N GLU A 46 7.98 -22.34 31.86
CA GLU A 46 6.96 -23.24 32.38
C GLU A 46 5.94 -23.59 31.29
N VAL A 47 5.60 -24.87 31.18
CA VAL A 47 4.79 -25.41 30.08
C VAL A 47 3.72 -26.38 30.57
N GLU A 48 2.63 -26.44 29.82
CA GLU A 48 1.61 -27.47 29.91
C GLU A 48 1.74 -28.41 28.70
N PHE A 49 1.73 -29.72 28.94
CA PHE A 49 1.92 -30.70 27.88
C PHE A 49 1.09 -31.98 28.07
N VAL A 50 0.83 -32.68 26.97
CA VAL A 50 0.11 -33.95 26.93
C VAL A 50 1.08 -35.06 26.50
N VAL A 51 1.06 -36.18 27.22
CA VAL A 51 1.84 -37.36 26.91
C VAL A 51 0.89 -38.53 26.63
N GLU A 52 0.98 -39.10 25.44
CA GLU A 52 0.28 -40.33 25.06
C GLU A 52 1.31 -41.37 24.65
N MET A 53 1.14 -42.62 25.09
CA MET A 53 2.07 -43.72 24.78
C MET A 53 3.57 -43.38 25.01
N LYS A 54 3.87 -42.58 26.04
CA LYS A 54 5.23 -42.08 26.40
C LYS A 54 5.84 -41.04 25.45
N ALA A 55 5.08 -40.50 24.48
CA ALA A 55 5.50 -39.41 23.62
C ALA A 55 4.69 -38.14 23.89
N VAL A 56 5.31 -36.96 23.77
CA VAL A 56 4.60 -35.68 23.84
C VAL A 56 3.77 -35.52 22.57
N THR A 57 2.49 -35.20 22.70
CA THR A 57 1.58 -34.97 21.56
C THR A 57 1.16 -33.52 21.40
N LYS A 58 1.27 -32.73 22.48
CA LYS A 58 0.97 -31.30 22.46
C LYS A 58 1.69 -30.61 23.62
N ILE A 59 2.25 -29.43 23.37
CA ILE A 59 2.92 -28.62 24.39
C ILE A 59 2.73 -27.13 24.11
N HIS A 60 2.44 -26.35 25.15
CA HIS A 60 2.32 -24.90 25.09
C HIS A 60 2.80 -24.28 26.41
N LEU A 61 3.06 -22.98 26.41
CA LEU A 61 3.36 -22.22 27.61
C LEU A 61 2.25 -22.39 28.63
N LYS A 62 2.66 -22.58 29.89
CA LYS A 62 1.74 -22.56 31.01
C LYS A 62 1.14 -21.15 31.07
N PRO A 63 -0.19 -21.00 31.13
CA PRO A 63 -0.80 -19.70 31.30
C PRO A 63 -0.25 -19.07 32.58
N LYS A 64 0.39 -17.91 32.47
CA LYS A 64 0.79 -17.14 33.65
C LYS A 64 -0.47 -16.89 34.49
N PRO A 65 -0.40 -17.01 35.83
CA PRO A 65 -1.52 -16.61 36.66
C PRO A 65 -1.90 -15.18 36.27
N ILE A 66 -3.13 -14.99 35.80
CA ILE A 66 -3.63 -13.66 35.46
C ILE A 66 -3.67 -12.90 36.78
N ASP A 67 -2.80 -11.91 36.94
CA ASP A 67 -2.87 -10.97 38.05
C ASP A 67 -4.31 -10.43 38.05
N PRO A 68 -5.09 -10.62 39.14
CA PRO A 68 -6.46 -10.13 39.20
C PRO A 68 -6.57 -8.62 38.92
N ASP A 69 -5.49 -7.88 39.11
CA ASP A 69 -5.41 -6.45 38.81
C ASP A 69 -5.08 -6.14 37.34
N GLN A 70 -4.68 -7.12 36.52
CA GLN A 70 -4.41 -6.91 35.09
C GLN A 70 -5.61 -7.30 34.21
N ILE A 71 -5.75 -6.62 33.08
CA ILE A 71 -6.72 -6.98 32.04
C ILE A 71 -5.93 -7.78 30.98
N PRO A 72 -6.24 -9.05 30.71
CA PRO A 72 -5.49 -9.83 29.73
C PRO A 72 -5.82 -9.39 28.30
N VAL A 73 -4.81 -9.45 27.43
CA VAL A 73 -4.98 -9.20 26.00
C VAL A 73 -5.74 -10.36 25.37
N THR A 74 -6.86 -10.06 24.71
CA THR A 74 -7.67 -11.06 24.00
C THR A 74 -7.15 -11.32 22.60
N LYS A 75 -6.74 -10.26 21.90
CA LYS A 75 -6.16 -10.33 20.55
C LYS A 75 -4.91 -9.45 20.45
N PRO A 76 -3.81 -9.97 19.88
CA PRO A 76 -2.60 -9.18 19.71
C PRO A 76 -2.76 -8.10 18.63
N ALA A 77 -1.94 -7.05 18.71
CA ALA A 77 -2.06 -5.86 17.87
C ALA A 77 -1.93 -6.17 16.37
N ASN A 78 -0.98 -7.01 15.97
CA ASN A 78 -0.76 -7.42 14.59
C ASN A 78 -2.02 -8.05 13.97
N VAL A 79 -2.65 -9.01 14.67
CA VAL A 79 -3.86 -9.69 14.18
C VAL A 79 -5.02 -8.70 14.02
N CYS A 80 -5.21 -7.80 14.99
CA CYS A 80 -6.24 -6.75 14.89
C CYS A 80 -6.04 -5.86 13.65
N ILE A 81 -4.79 -5.49 13.36
CA ILE A 81 -4.44 -4.64 12.22
C ILE A 81 -4.63 -5.41 10.90
N GLU A 82 -4.20 -6.67 10.83
CA GLU A 82 -4.38 -7.54 9.68
C GLU A 82 -5.86 -7.75 9.34
N GLU A 83 -6.70 -8.03 10.34
CA GLU A 83 -8.15 -8.16 10.17
C GLU A 83 -8.78 -6.85 9.67
N TYR A 84 -8.34 -5.70 10.17
CA TYR A 84 -8.86 -4.39 9.76
C TYR A 84 -8.51 -4.02 8.31
N PHE A 85 -7.32 -4.42 7.85
CA PHE A 85 -6.84 -4.21 6.47
C PHE A 85 -6.92 -5.46 5.60
N ALA A 86 -7.72 -6.46 5.97
CA ALA A 86 -7.79 -7.75 5.27
C ALA A 86 -8.14 -7.59 3.78
N ARG A 87 -9.04 -6.65 3.46
CA ARG A 87 -9.45 -6.36 2.07
C ARG A 87 -8.29 -5.79 1.25
N GLU A 88 -7.57 -4.81 1.79
CA GLU A 88 -6.43 -4.19 1.12
C GLU A 88 -5.28 -5.20 0.92
N ASN A 89 -5.02 -6.03 1.93
CA ASN A 89 -4.06 -7.13 1.85
C ASN A 89 -4.45 -8.13 0.76
N GLN A 90 -5.73 -8.55 0.71
CA GLN A 90 -6.23 -9.46 -0.30
C GLN A 90 -6.08 -8.90 -1.72
N ILE A 91 -6.40 -7.62 -1.92
CA ILE A 91 -6.20 -6.95 -3.21
C ILE A 91 -4.72 -7.02 -3.60
N ILE A 92 -3.81 -6.58 -2.74
CA ILE A 92 -2.38 -6.55 -3.07
C ILE A 92 -1.85 -7.96 -3.35
N GLU A 93 -2.25 -8.96 -2.57
CA GLU A 93 -1.79 -10.33 -2.77
C GLU A 93 -2.26 -10.90 -4.12
N SER A 94 -3.50 -10.57 -4.53
CA SER A 94 -4.04 -11.00 -5.84
C SER A 94 -3.26 -10.46 -7.06
N TYR A 95 -2.46 -9.40 -6.89
CA TYR A 95 -1.64 -8.79 -7.94
C TYR A 95 -0.13 -8.92 -7.71
N LYS A 96 0.31 -9.68 -6.70
CA LYS A 96 1.72 -9.75 -6.30
C LYS A 96 2.64 -10.14 -7.45
N ASP A 97 2.29 -11.20 -8.18
CA ASP A 97 3.08 -11.69 -9.32
C ASP A 97 3.06 -10.71 -10.50
N HIS A 98 1.96 -9.97 -10.67
CA HIS A 98 1.84 -8.97 -11.74
C HIS A 98 2.76 -7.77 -11.54
N MET A 99 3.13 -7.44 -10.31
CA MET A 99 3.98 -6.28 -10.01
C MET A 99 5.48 -6.54 -10.24
N VAL A 100 5.92 -7.80 -10.20
CA VAL A 100 7.35 -8.15 -10.23
C VAL A 100 7.95 -7.84 -11.60
N GLY A 101 9.04 -7.07 -11.61
CA GLY A 101 9.82 -6.75 -12.82
C GLY A 101 9.11 -5.85 -13.84
N LYS A 102 7.91 -5.33 -13.54
CA LYS A 102 7.19 -4.43 -14.45
C LYS A 102 7.58 -2.97 -14.26
N LEU A 103 7.54 -2.24 -15.37
CA LEU A 103 7.71 -0.79 -15.39
C LEU A 103 6.54 -0.11 -14.68
N LYS A 104 6.81 1.10 -14.17
CA LYS A 104 5.93 1.86 -13.29
C LYS A 104 5.77 3.28 -13.81
N LEU A 105 4.59 3.85 -13.60
CA LEU A 105 4.27 5.24 -13.90
C LEU A 105 3.54 5.83 -12.69
N ASP A 106 4.05 6.93 -12.11
CA ASP A 106 3.44 7.57 -10.92
C ASP A 106 1.97 7.91 -11.16
N PHE A 107 1.07 7.02 -10.71
CA PHE A 107 -0.34 7.11 -10.99
C PHE A 107 -0.96 8.32 -10.31
N ILE A 108 -0.58 8.58 -9.06
CA ILE A 108 -1.18 9.66 -8.26
C ILE A 108 -1.01 11.01 -8.96
N ARG A 109 0.17 11.26 -9.54
CA ARG A 109 0.46 12.49 -10.29
C ARG A 109 -0.04 12.42 -11.74
N MET A 110 0.02 11.27 -12.39
CA MET A 110 -0.35 11.09 -13.80
C MET A 110 -1.85 10.88 -14.05
N ARG A 111 -2.65 10.53 -13.03
CA ARG A 111 -4.05 10.12 -13.15
C ARG A 111 -4.88 11.04 -14.05
N ARG A 112 -4.80 12.36 -13.84
CA ARG A 112 -5.57 13.30 -14.65
C ARG A 112 -5.14 13.29 -16.12
N PHE A 113 -3.84 13.18 -16.38
CA PHE A 113 -3.30 13.20 -17.73
C PHE A 113 -3.61 11.91 -18.48
N LEU A 114 -3.54 10.77 -17.80
CA LEU A 114 -3.95 9.47 -18.33
C LEU A 114 -5.44 9.47 -18.73
N LEU A 115 -6.31 9.96 -17.85
CA LEU A 115 -7.75 9.99 -18.12
C LEU A 115 -8.14 11.03 -19.16
N THR A 116 -7.50 12.20 -19.16
CA THR A 116 -7.70 13.22 -20.21
C THR A 116 -7.23 12.67 -21.56
N ALA A 117 -6.02 12.11 -21.65
CA ALA A 117 -5.52 11.49 -22.87
C ALA A 117 -6.48 10.41 -23.38
N TYR A 118 -6.95 9.53 -22.50
CA TYR A 118 -7.95 8.52 -22.87
C TYR A 118 -9.20 9.14 -23.49
N ASN A 119 -9.80 10.12 -22.82
CA ASN A 119 -11.06 10.72 -23.26
C ASN A 119 -10.88 11.46 -24.59
N ASP A 120 -9.80 12.25 -24.72
CA ASP A 120 -9.51 13.02 -25.93
C ASP A 120 -9.24 12.09 -27.11
N LEU A 121 -8.45 11.04 -26.91
CA LEU A 121 -8.14 10.06 -27.97
C LEU A 121 -9.39 9.29 -28.41
N CYS A 122 -10.22 8.82 -27.47
CA CYS A 122 -11.46 8.11 -27.82
C CYS A 122 -12.49 9.03 -28.48
N ALA A 123 -12.48 10.33 -28.17
CA ALA A 123 -13.30 11.32 -28.87
C ALA A 123 -12.81 11.58 -30.30
N MET A 124 -11.49 11.56 -30.53
CA MET A 124 -10.90 11.70 -31.88
C MET A 124 -11.11 10.46 -32.75
N ASP A 125 -11.01 9.27 -32.17
CA ASP A 125 -11.22 8.00 -32.87
C ASP A 125 -11.81 6.95 -31.92
N PRO A 126 -13.12 6.66 -32.05
CA PRO A 126 -13.80 5.67 -31.22
C PRO A 126 -13.21 4.26 -31.31
N ASN A 127 -12.50 3.92 -32.40
CA ASN A 127 -11.90 2.58 -32.58
C ASN A 127 -10.69 2.34 -31.67
N ILE A 128 -10.17 3.39 -31.02
CA ILE A 128 -9.11 3.27 -30.03
C ILE A 128 -9.63 2.51 -28.80
N GLU A 129 -10.88 2.74 -28.37
CA GLU A 129 -11.48 2.01 -27.27
C GLU A 129 -11.87 0.59 -27.70
N ASN A 130 -11.34 -0.42 -27.02
CA ASN A 130 -11.81 -1.79 -27.13
C ASN A 130 -12.10 -2.36 -25.74
N ASP A 131 -12.70 -3.55 -25.67
CA ASP A 131 -13.09 -4.17 -24.40
C ASP A 131 -11.89 -4.35 -23.44
N ALA A 132 -10.72 -4.69 -23.97
CA ALA A 132 -9.50 -4.84 -23.18
C ALA A 132 -9.08 -3.51 -22.52
N LEU A 133 -9.01 -2.43 -23.30
CA LEU A 133 -8.61 -1.11 -22.82
C LEU A 133 -9.66 -0.53 -21.85
N LYS A 134 -10.94 -0.75 -22.13
CA LYS A 134 -12.06 -0.36 -21.27
C LYS A 134 -12.02 -1.09 -19.92
N LYS A 135 -11.78 -2.40 -19.94
CA LYS A 135 -11.61 -3.21 -18.72
C LYS A 135 -10.43 -2.72 -17.90
N LEU A 136 -9.30 -2.44 -18.53
CA LEU A 136 -8.10 -1.92 -17.87
C LEU A 136 -8.35 -0.55 -17.23
N LYS A 137 -9.03 0.38 -17.92
CA LYS A 137 -9.47 1.66 -17.34
C LYS A 137 -10.32 1.45 -16.09
N SER A 138 -11.34 0.59 -16.18
CA SER A 138 -12.22 0.29 -15.06
C SER A 138 -11.47 -0.32 -13.88
N GLU A 139 -10.51 -1.21 -14.14
CA GLU A 139 -9.66 -1.82 -13.12
C GLU A 139 -8.78 -0.79 -12.41
N VAL A 140 -8.06 0.07 -13.16
CA VAL A 140 -7.25 1.16 -12.58
C VAL A 140 -8.10 2.10 -11.72
N MET A 141 -9.30 2.46 -12.19
CA MET A 141 -10.21 3.32 -11.45
C MET A 141 -10.76 2.64 -10.18
N SER A 142 -11.05 1.35 -10.25
CA SER A 142 -11.45 0.56 -9.07
C SER A 142 -10.34 0.54 -8.04
N LEU A 143 -9.10 0.21 -8.44
CA LEU A 143 -7.94 0.21 -7.54
C LEU A 143 -7.68 1.60 -6.95
N SER A 144 -7.84 2.66 -7.74
CA SER A 144 -7.71 4.04 -7.24
C SER A 144 -8.73 4.33 -6.13
N LYS A 145 -9.96 3.84 -6.25
CA LYS A 145 -11.01 4.01 -5.24
C LYS A 145 -10.72 3.22 -3.97
N GLU A 146 -10.17 2.01 -4.11
CA GLU A 146 -9.73 1.21 -2.96
C GLU A 146 -8.57 1.91 -2.23
N PHE A 147 -7.61 2.48 -2.96
CA PHE A 147 -6.53 3.27 -2.36
C PHE A 147 -7.04 4.54 -1.66
N GLU A 148 -8.02 5.24 -2.22
CA GLU A 148 -8.65 6.38 -1.56
C GLU A 148 -9.37 5.96 -0.27
N THR A 149 -10.03 4.80 -0.26
CA THR A 149 -10.64 4.21 0.94
C THR A 149 -9.59 3.89 1.99
N TYR A 150 -8.48 3.28 1.58
CA TYR A 150 -7.32 3.03 2.44
C TYR A 150 -6.78 4.33 3.06
N CYS A 151 -6.55 5.37 2.24
CA CYS A 151 -6.04 6.66 2.72
C CYS A 151 -6.95 7.25 3.80
N LYS A 152 -8.28 7.16 3.63
CA LYS A 152 -9.27 7.60 4.63
C LYS A 152 -9.16 6.80 5.92
N LYS A 153 -9.04 5.47 5.84
CA LYS A 153 -8.84 4.61 7.03
C LYS A 153 -7.59 4.98 7.82
N THR A 154 -6.51 5.39 7.14
CA THR A 154 -5.25 5.77 7.79
C THR A 154 -5.12 7.25 8.14
N GLN A 155 -6.11 8.08 7.80
CA GLN A 155 -6.06 9.52 8.06
C GLN A 155 -6.28 9.86 9.54
N TYR A 156 -6.94 8.97 10.28
CA TYR A 156 -7.24 9.19 11.69
C TYR A 156 -5.97 9.20 12.55
N SER A 157 -6.06 9.85 13.72
CA SER A 157 -4.96 9.88 14.69
C SER A 157 -4.64 8.47 15.19
N LEU A 158 -3.39 8.26 15.60
CA LEU A 158 -2.96 6.98 16.14
C LEU A 158 -3.78 6.55 17.37
N ASN A 159 -4.17 7.50 18.23
CA ASN A 159 -5.07 7.25 19.36
C ASN A 159 -6.41 6.69 18.90
N TYR A 160 -7.02 7.30 17.88
CA TYR A 160 -8.29 6.81 17.34
C TYR A 160 -8.14 5.42 16.71
N ALA A 161 -7.05 5.20 15.98
CA ALA A 161 -6.76 3.88 15.41
C ALA A 161 -6.58 2.81 16.50
N PHE A 162 -5.88 3.14 17.59
CA PHE A 162 -5.73 2.24 18.75
C PHE A 162 -7.09 1.87 19.36
N GLU A 163 -7.98 2.85 19.56
CA GLU A 163 -9.31 2.59 20.11
C GLU A 163 -10.17 1.73 19.18
N MET A 164 -10.21 2.07 17.89
CA MET A 164 -11.11 1.43 16.92
C MET A 164 -10.62 0.08 16.39
N ILE A 165 -9.31 -0.12 16.32
CA ILE A 165 -8.70 -1.33 15.73
C ILE A 165 -8.29 -2.31 16.83
N PHE A 166 -7.66 -1.82 17.89
CA PHE A 166 -7.14 -2.67 18.96
C PHE A 166 -8.13 -2.82 20.11
N LEU A 167 -8.47 -1.74 20.82
CA LEU A 167 -9.31 -1.81 22.03
C LEU A 167 -10.71 -2.37 21.75
N ALA A 168 -11.32 -1.98 20.63
CA ALA A 168 -12.62 -2.51 20.21
C ALA A 168 -12.65 -4.05 20.04
N ARG A 169 -11.48 -4.69 19.91
CA ARG A 169 -11.34 -6.15 19.78
C ARG A 169 -10.93 -6.85 21.07
N GLN A 170 -10.71 -6.11 22.17
CA GLN A 170 -10.34 -6.66 23.47
C GLN A 170 -11.59 -6.95 24.30
N VAL A 171 -11.94 -8.23 24.44
CA VAL A 171 -13.18 -8.65 25.11
C VAL A 171 -13.16 -8.31 26.59
N GLU A 172 -12.07 -8.65 27.29
CA GLU A 172 -11.96 -8.39 28.73
C GLU A 172 -11.88 -6.89 29.05
N TYR A 173 -11.21 -6.11 28.20
CA TYR A 173 -11.19 -4.66 28.31
C TYR A 173 -12.59 -4.05 28.20
N ASN A 174 -13.38 -4.49 27.21
CA ASN A 174 -14.75 -4.01 27.02
C ASN A 174 -15.68 -4.46 28.17
N ARG A 175 -15.44 -5.64 28.77
CA ARG A 175 -16.16 -6.06 29.98
C ARG A 175 -15.85 -5.14 31.17
N THR A 176 -14.61 -4.69 31.33
CA THR A 176 -14.26 -3.70 32.36
C THR A 176 -14.99 -2.38 32.14
N ILE A 177 -15.14 -1.92 30.88
CA ILE A 177 -15.94 -0.73 30.56
C ILE A 177 -17.39 -0.91 31.04
N THR A 178 -18.03 -2.01 30.66
CA THR A 178 -19.42 -2.29 31.09
C THR A 178 -19.53 -2.35 32.61
N ARG A 179 -18.57 -2.98 33.29
CA ARG A 179 -18.54 -3.03 34.76
C ARG A 179 -18.44 -1.64 35.39
N ILE A 180 -17.66 -0.73 34.82
CA ILE A 180 -17.57 0.65 35.28
C ILE A 180 -18.92 1.37 35.14
N GLU A 181 -19.62 1.18 34.01
CA GLU A 181 -20.95 1.76 33.78
C GLU A 181 -21.97 1.23 34.80
N GLU A 182 -21.93 -0.08 35.10
CA GLU A 182 -22.78 -0.70 36.12
C GLU A 182 -22.50 -0.14 37.53
N ILE A 183 -21.22 0.00 37.90
CA ILE A 183 -20.81 0.60 39.17
C ILE A 183 -21.28 2.06 39.27
N GLN A 184 -21.13 2.84 38.20
CA GLN A 184 -21.60 4.23 38.15
C GLN A 184 -23.11 4.34 38.31
N SER A 185 -23.87 3.49 37.62
CA SER A 185 -25.33 3.43 37.74
C SER A 185 -25.76 3.05 39.17
N SER A 186 -25.13 2.02 39.73
CA SER A 186 -25.35 1.58 41.12
C SER A 186 -25.03 2.68 42.14
N LEU A 187 -23.92 3.41 41.95
CA LEU A 187 -23.55 4.56 42.78
C LEU A 187 -24.58 5.67 42.74
N ALA A 188 -25.06 6.03 41.54
CA ALA A 188 -26.09 7.07 41.39
C ALA A 188 -27.38 6.69 42.11
N ASN A 189 -27.80 5.42 41.99
CA ASN A 189 -28.98 4.89 42.68
C ASN A 189 -28.80 4.90 44.20
N ALA A 190 -27.66 4.43 44.70
CA ALA A 190 -27.36 4.41 46.12
C ALA A 190 -27.33 5.83 46.70
N GLN A 191 -26.70 6.79 46.00
CA GLN A 191 -26.67 8.20 46.42
C GLN A 191 -28.07 8.83 46.48
N ALA A 192 -28.94 8.55 45.49
CA ALA A 192 -30.32 9.01 45.51
C ALA A 192 -31.09 8.45 46.72
N GLN A 193 -30.91 7.16 47.01
CA GLN A 193 -31.49 6.52 48.19
C GLN A 193 -30.95 7.13 49.49
N THR A 194 -29.63 7.39 49.60
CA THR A 194 -29.02 8.02 50.77
C THR A 194 -29.60 9.40 51.01
N ASN A 195 -29.76 10.21 49.97
CA ASN A 195 -30.34 11.55 50.09
C ASN A 195 -31.77 11.48 50.65
N SER A 196 -32.63 10.62 50.08
CA SER A 196 -34.00 10.44 50.56
C SER A 196 -34.07 9.94 52.00
N LEU A 197 -33.25 8.94 52.33
CA LEU A 197 -33.21 8.32 53.65
C LEU A 197 -32.65 9.29 54.71
N SER A 198 -31.69 10.15 54.34
CA SER A 198 -31.14 11.16 55.25
C SER A 198 -32.19 12.16 55.71
N SER A 199 -33.05 12.62 54.80
CA SER A 199 -34.17 13.52 55.14
C SER A 199 -35.19 12.82 56.04
N SER A 200 -35.63 11.62 55.66
CA SER A 200 -36.59 10.85 56.48
C SER A 200 -36.03 10.50 57.87
N LEU A 201 -34.73 10.19 57.96
CA LEU A 201 -34.07 9.91 59.21
C LEU A 201 -34.00 11.16 60.09
N ALA A 202 -33.63 12.32 59.53
CA ALA A 202 -33.59 13.59 60.28
C ALA A 202 -34.97 13.98 60.82
N ASP A 203 -36.03 13.76 60.03
CA ASP A 203 -37.41 13.99 60.46
C ASP A 203 -37.82 13.03 61.58
N GLY A 204 -37.53 11.73 61.43
CA GLY A 204 -37.82 10.71 62.46
C GLY A 204 -37.06 10.96 63.78
N GLU A 205 -35.79 11.36 63.71
CA GLU A 205 -35.00 11.73 64.89
C GLU A 205 -35.57 12.96 65.60
N LYS A 206 -36.01 13.96 64.83
CA LYS A 206 -36.64 15.17 65.36
C LYS A 206 -37.99 14.88 66.00
N SER A 207 -38.77 13.94 65.46
CA SER A 207 -40.03 13.47 66.04
C SER A 207 -39.81 12.77 67.37
N LEU A 208 -38.84 11.83 67.44
CA LEU A 208 -38.47 11.16 68.70
C LEU A 208 -37.96 12.13 69.77
N ALA A 209 -37.20 13.15 69.39
CA ALA A 209 -36.64 14.13 70.32
C ALA A 209 -37.72 15.03 70.98
N LYS A 210 -38.88 15.19 70.34
CA LYS A 210 -39.99 16.03 70.80
C LYS A 210 -41.05 15.28 71.63
N ARG A 211 -40.92 13.96 71.77
CA ARG A 211 -41.87 13.13 72.52
C ARG A 211 -41.50 13.04 74.00
N ASP A 212 -42.50 13.24 74.85
CA ASP A 212 -42.37 13.17 76.32
C ASP A 212 -42.71 11.77 76.88
N ASP A 213 -43.36 10.91 76.09
CA ASP A 213 -43.91 9.61 76.46
C ASP A 213 -42.93 8.43 76.27
N LYS A 214 -41.70 8.59 76.74
CA LYS A 214 -40.54 7.68 76.49
C LYS A 214 -40.73 6.20 76.91
N GLY A 215 -41.83 5.84 77.57
CA GLY A 215 -42.16 4.47 77.99
C GLY A 215 -43.35 3.85 77.27
N SER A 216 -43.97 4.54 76.31
CA SER A 216 -45.13 4.04 75.57
C SER A 216 -44.74 2.97 74.53
N LYS A 217 -45.69 2.10 74.17
CA LYS A 217 -45.50 1.14 73.06
C LYS A 217 -45.22 1.85 71.74
N GLU A 218 -45.90 2.97 71.49
CA GLU A 218 -45.78 3.76 70.27
C GLU A 218 -44.41 4.44 70.15
N TYR A 219 -43.84 4.90 71.27
CA TYR A 219 -42.46 5.38 71.31
C TYR A 219 -41.45 4.28 70.98
N ALA A 220 -41.64 3.07 71.55
CA ALA A 220 -40.74 1.93 71.30
C ALA A 220 -40.78 1.44 69.84
N GLU A 221 -41.93 1.49 69.17
CA GLU A 221 -42.07 1.15 67.76
C GLU A 221 -41.38 2.17 66.84
N GLU A 222 -41.59 3.46 67.08
CA GLU A 222 -40.94 4.53 66.30
C GLU A 222 -39.42 4.57 66.53
N GLU A 223 -38.96 4.32 67.77
CA GLU A 223 -37.53 4.18 68.07
C GLU A 223 -36.90 3.00 67.30
N LYS A 224 -37.63 1.89 67.18
CA LYS A 224 -37.19 0.72 66.41
C LYS A 224 -37.11 1.04 64.91
N GLU A 225 -38.05 1.80 64.36
CA GLU A 225 -38.02 2.24 62.96
C GLU A 225 -36.85 3.19 62.68
N VAL A 226 -36.63 4.20 63.55
CA VAL A 226 -35.50 5.12 63.40
C VAL A 226 -34.16 4.38 63.54
N LYS A 227 -34.03 3.43 64.48
CA LYS A 227 -32.85 2.55 64.58
C LYS A 227 -32.64 1.73 63.30
N ALA A 228 -33.71 1.20 62.71
CA ALA A 228 -33.63 0.46 61.45
C ALA A 228 -33.22 1.37 60.27
N MET A 229 -33.73 2.60 60.21
CA MET A 229 -33.34 3.61 59.23
C MET A 229 -31.87 4.00 59.38
N ARG A 230 -31.37 4.24 60.60
CA ARG A 230 -29.94 4.49 60.86
C ARG A 230 -29.07 3.35 60.36
N LYS A 231 -29.45 2.11 60.64
CA LYS A 231 -28.70 0.93 60.17
C LYS A 231 -28.63 0.90 58.65
N ARG A 232 -29.78 1.02 57.96
CA ARG A 232 -29.84 1.07 56.49
C ARG A 232 -29.00 2.22 55.91
N TYR A 233 -29.02 3.38 56.56
CA TYR A 233 -28.24 4.54 56.15
C TYR A 233 -26.73 4.26 56.24
N VAL A 234 -26.25 3.69 57.34
CA VAL A 234 -24.84 3.30 57.51
C VAL A 234 -24.44 2.22 56.49
N ASP A 235 -25.27 1.19 56.29
CA ASP A 235 -25.01 0.13 55.31
C ASP A 235 -24.89 0.71 53.89
N LEU A 236 -25.74 1.69 53.55
CA LEU A 236 -25.72 2.36 52.26
C LEU A 236 -24.48 3.27 52.09
N LEU A 237 -24.05 3.97 53.15
CA LEU A 237 -22.80 4.73 53.14
C LEU A 237 -21.59 3.82 52.93
N ASN A 238 -21.55 2.67 53.62
CA ASN A 238 -20.49 1.66 53.43
C ASN A 238 -20.51 1.11 52.01
N PHE A 239 -21.69 0.81 51.46
CA PHE A 239 -21.83 0.38 50.08
C PHE A 239 -21.31 1.43 49.09
N ILE A 240 -21.66 2.71 49.26
CA ILE A 240 -21.16 3.81 48.42
C ILE A 240 -19.63 3.91 48.51
N GLY A 241 -19.06 3.77 49.71
CA GLY A 241 -17.60 3.74 49.90
C GLY A 241 -16.95 2.65 49.07
N ASN A 242 -17.41 1.40 49.24
CA ASN A 242 -16.89 0.25 48.51
C ASN A 242 -17.02 0.39 46.98
N GLN A 243 -18.15 0.94 46.50
CA GLN A 243 -18.36 1.15 45.07
C GLN A 243 -17.47 2.26 44.51
N LYS A 244 -17.19 3.33 45.27
CA LYS A 244 -16.22 4.36 44.87
C LYS A 244 -14.81 3.79 44.76
N ASP A 245 -14.40 2.96 45.72
CA ASP A 245 -13.09 2.31 45.70
C ASP A 245 -12.97 1.34 44.51
N ALA A 246 -14.02 0.55 44.25
CA ALA A 246 -14.09 -0.33 43.08
C ALA A 246 -14.01 0.48 41.76
N LEU A 247 -14.70 1.62 41.68
CA LEU A 247 -14.65 2.50 40.51
C LEU A 247 -13.25 3.06 40.27
N VAL A 248 -12.55 3.48 41.33
CA VAL A 248 -11.16 3.95 41.24
C VAL A 248 -10.25 2.83 40.73
N ASN A 249 -10.39 1.62 41.26
CA ASN A 249 -9.59 0.48 40.85
C ASN A 249 -9.82 0.13 39.36
N GLU A 250 -11.07 -0.05 38.93
CA GLU A 250 -11.37 -0.43 37.54
C GLU A 250 -10.91 0.64 36.53
N ASN A 251 -11.05 1.94 36.86
CA ASN A 251 -10.50 3.01 36.02
C ASN A 251 -8.97 2.95 35.94
N ALA A 252 -8.29 2.67 37.05
CA ALA A 252 -6.83 2.52 37.05
C ALA A 252 -6.39 1.32 36.20
N ARG A 253 -7.10 0.18 36.28
CA ARG A 253 -6.85 -1.01 35.44
C ARG A 253 -6.98 -0.69 33.95
N MET A 254 -8.06 0.01 33.55
CA MET A 254 -8.23 0.45 32.17
C MET A 254 -7.12 1.38 31.69
N LYS A 255 -6.72 2.34 32.54
CA LYS A 255 -5.67 3.30 32.20
C LYS A 255 -4.34 2.59 31.98
N ARG A 256 -3.96 1.69 32.90
CA ARG A 256 -2.73 0.87 32.76
C ARG A 256 -2.75 0.04 31.49
N PHE A 257 -3.87 -0.63 31.18
CA PHE A 257 -4.00 -1.42 29.95
C PHE A 257 -3.79 -0.58 28.69
N LYS A 258 -4.37 0.63 28.63
CA LYS A 258 -4.15 1.55 27.52
C LYS A 258 -2.67 1.95 27.41
N GLU A 259 -2.06 2.37 28.51
CA GLU A 259 -0.67 2.84 28.55
C GLU A 259 0.34 1.75 28.17
N GLU A 260 0.13 0.53 28.66
CA GLU A 260 1.02 -0.62 28.40
C GLU A 260 1.01 -1.06 26.94
N HIS A 261 -0.17 -1.06 26.30
CA HIS A 261 -0.33 -1.60 24.94
C HIS A 261 -0.28 -0.55 23.83
N PHE A 262 -0.39 0.74 24.15
CA PHE A 262 -0.39 1.79 23.15
C PHE A 262 0.94 1.86 22.38
N GLU A 263 2.07 1.85 23.08
CA GLU A 263 3.40 1.90 22.44
C GLU A 263 3.65 0.67 21.56
N HIS A 264 3.26 -0.52 22.03
CA HIS A 264 3.37 -1.73 21.23
C HIS A 264 2.50 -1.66 19.97
N PHE A 265 1.24 -1.24 20.10
CA PHE A 265 0.37 -1.03 18.93
C PHE A 265 0.96 -0.02 17.96
N SER A 266 1.46 1.12 18.44
CA SER A 266 2.12 2.16 17.63
C SER A 266 3.27 1.60 16.80
N SER A 267 4.13 0.80 17.46
CA SER A 267 5.31 0.19 16.86
C SER A 267 4.99 -0.80 15.73
N VAL A 268 3.79 -1.38 15.73
CA VAL A 268 3.33 -2.34 14.72
C VAL A 268 2.46 -1.66 13.65
N TYR A 269 1.55 -0.78 14.06
CA TYR A 269 0.59 -0.09 13.18
C TYR A 269 1.28 0.80 12.15
N THR A 270 2.25 1.61 12.59
CA THR A 270 2.89 2.59 11.71
C THR A 270 3.68 1.91 10.57
N PRO A 271 4.55 0.92 10.83
CA PRO A 271 5.24 0.19 9.76
C PRO A 271 4.28 -0.57 8.84
N MET A 272 3.30 -1.29 9.39
CA MET A 272 2.36 -2.09 8.59
C MET A 272 1.54 -1.23 7.63
N THR A 273 1.01 -0.10 8.09
CA THR A 273 0.27 0.83 7.22
C THR A 273 1.21 1.46 6.18
N GLN A 274 2.42 1.86 6.55
CA GLN A 274 3.35 2.43 5.57
C GLN A 274 3.79 1.42 4.50
N GLU A 275 4.00 0.16 4.88
CA GLU A 275 4.30 -0.93 3.95
C GLU A 275 3.11 -1.17 3.00
N LEU A 276 1.90 -1.29 3.56
CA LEU A 276 0.67 -1.49 2.80
C LEU A 276 0.46 -0.37 1.78
N LYS A 277 0.67 0.89 2.20
CA LYS A 277 0.62 2.07 1.33
C LYS A 277 1.61 1.96 0.18
N THR A 278 2.85 1.59 0.47
CA THR A 278 3.92 1.45 -0.52
C THR A 278 3.58 0.39 -1.56
N ARG A 279 3.10 -0.78 -1.12
CA ARG A 279 2.66 -1.87 -2.00
C ARG A 279 1.45 -1.46 -2.86
N PHE A 280 0.49 -0.73 -2.29
CA PHE A 280 -0.68 -0.25 -3.03
C PHE A 280 -0.31 0.78 -4.11
N ILE A 281 0.60 1.71 -3.80
CA ILE A 281 1.13 2.68 -4.78
C ILE A 281 1.86 1.94 -5.90
N ALA A 282 2.71 0.96 -5.56
CA ALA A 282 3.40 0.16 -6.56
C ALA A 282 2.42 -0.56 -7.51
N LEU A 283 1.33 -1.12 -6.98
CA LEU A 283 0.27 -1.73 -7.77
C LEU A 283 -0.38 -0.73 -8.73
N LEU A 284 -0.78 0.43 -8.22
CA LEU A 284 -1.38 1.49 -9.03
C LEU A 284 -0.42 1.97 -10.13
N ASP A 285 0.86 2.16 -9.80
CA ASP A 285 1.85 2.64 -10.75
C ASP A 285 2.13 1.64 -11.87
N THR A 286 2.17 0.34 -11.55
CA THR A 286 2.31 -0.72 -12.55
C THR A 286 1.08 -0.77 -13.47
N LYS A 287 -0.12 -0.69 -12.90
CA LYS A 287 -1.37 -0.69 -13.68
C LYS A 287 -1.54 0.58 -14.51
N ALA A 288 -1.06 1.71 -14.02
CA ALA A 288 -1.03 2.97 -14.75
C ALA A 288 -0.10 2.90 -15.97
N TYR A 289 1.09 2.31 -15.81
CA TYR A 289 2.01 2.08 -16.92
C TYR A 289 1.40 1.15 -17.99
N GLU A 290 0.76 0.06 -17.57
CA GLU A 290 0.05 -0.88 -18.46
C GLU A 290 -1.08 -0.16 -19.22
N PHE A 291 -1.85 0.68 -18.52
CA PHE A 291 -2.91 1.47 -19.11
C PHE A 291 -2.38 2.47 -20.14
N ASP A 292 -1.35 3.24 -19.78
CA ASP A 292 -0.72 4.22 -20.67
C ASP A 292 -0.17 3.54 -21.94
N THR A 293 0.58 2.45 -21.77
CA THR A 293 1.20 1.71 -22.87
C THR A 293 0.15 1.10 -23.81
N THR A 294 -0.95 0.57 -23.25
CA THR A 294 -2.03 -0.03 -24.05
C THR A 294 -2.81 1.03 -24.82
N LEU A 295 -3.17 2.14 -24.16
CA LEU A 295 -3.86 3.28 -24.78
C LEU A 295 -3.04 3.83 -25.96
N TRP A 296 -1.78 4.18 -25.70
CA TRP A 296 -0.91 4.78 -26.69
C TRP A 296 -0.46 3.79 -27.77
N GLY A 297 -0.31 2.52 -27.41
CA GLY A 297 -0.07 1.43 -28.35
C GLY A 297 -1.16 1.31 -29.40
N ARG A 298 -2.42 1.61 -29.07
CA ARG A 298 -3.53 1.66 -30.03
C ARG A 298 -3.61 3.01 -30.74
N ALA A 299 -3.55 4.10 -29.98
CA ALA A 299 -3.70 5.45 -30.49
C ALA A 299 -2.66 5.81 -31.56
N LYS A 300 -1.42 5.32 -31.42
CA LYS A 300 -0.37 5.55 -32.41
C LYS A 300 -0.65 4.94 -33.78
N HIS A 301 -1.60 4.00 -33.91
CA HIS A 301 -2.01 3.46 -35.21
C HIS A 301 -3.21 4.19 -35.83
N SER A 302 -3.90 5.05 -35.07
CA SER A 302 -5.02 5.85 -35.58
C SER A 302 -4.54 6.97 -36.51
N GLN A 303 -5.12 7.06 -37.71
CA GLN A 303 -4.81 8.13 -38.66
C GLN A 303 -5.31 9.49 -38.17
N ASN A 304 -6.45 9.53 -37.47
CA ASN A 304 -6.99 10.76 -36.91
C ASN A 304 -6.04 11.34 -35.86
N VAL A 305 -5.50 10.49 -34.97
CA VAL A 305 -4.52 10.91 -33.95
C VAL A 305 -3.23 11.41 -34.59
N LYS A 306 -2.69 10.69 -35.60
CA LYS A 306 -1.51 11.14 -36.34
C LYS A 306 -1.74 12.49 -37.00
N HIS A 307 -2.86 12.65 -37.69
CA HIS A 307 -3.20 13.89 -38.36
C HIS A 307 -3.35 15.06 -37.38
N PHE A 308 -3.97 14.83 -36.23
CA PHE A 308 -4.06 15.81 -35.15
C PHE A 308 -2.66 16.24 -34.67
N PHE A 309 -1.77 15.30 -34.35
CA PHE A 309 -0.40 15.63 -33.92
C PHE A 309 0.38 16.42 -34.98
N ARG A 310 0.23 16.10 -36.27
CA ARG A 310 0.85 16.84 -37.38
C ARG A 310 0.29 18.26 -37.49
N ASN A 311 -1.04 18.40 -37.56
CA ASN A 311 -1.70 19.69 -37.76
C ASN A 311 -1.50 20.65 -36.59
N SER A 312 -1.55 20.12 -35.37
CA SER A 312 -1.33 20.89 -34.14
C SER A 312 0.15 21.08 -33.81
N ARG A 313 1.07 20.60 -34.66
CA ARG A 313 2.54 20.69 -34.51
C ARG A 313 3.01 20.26 -33.12
N ILE A 314 2.49 19.11 -32.67
CA ILE A 314 2.78 18.59 -31.33
C ILE A 314 4.19 17.99 -31.29
N GLU A 315 5.08 18.57 -30.48
CA GLU A 315 6.44 18.15 -30.20
C GLU A 315 6.44 17.08 -29.10
N GLY A 316 6.73 15.83 -29.45
CA GLY A 316 6.74 14.71 -28.50
C GLY A 316 6.41 13.37 -29.15
N SER A 317 6.62 12.30 -28.37
CA SER A 317 6.16 10.96 -28.69
C SER A 317 4.67 10.78 -28.41
N PHE A 318 4.08 9.68 -28.90
CA PHE A 318 2.71 9.28 -28.60
C PHE A 318 2.63 8.71 -27.18
N SER A 319 2.62 9.58 -26.18
CA SER A 319 2.59 9.19 -24.76
C SER A 319 1.96 10.26 -23.88
N SER A 320 1.50 9.88 -22.69
CA SER A 320 0.96 10.83 -21.71
C SER A 320 2.03 11.78 -21.15
N LYS A 321 3.32 11.44 -21.30
CA LYS A 321 4.46 12.35 -21.06
C LYS A 321 4.34 13.61 -21.90
N THR A 322 3.94 13.49 -23.17
CA THR A 322 3.74 14.64 -24.06
C THR A 322 2.62 15.55 -23.56
N PHE A 323 1.51 14.99 -23.07
CA PHE A 323 0.42 15.79 -22.47
C PHE A 323 0.87 16.54 -21.22
N LEU A 324 1.64 15.87 -20.35
CA LEU A 324 2.26 16.50 -19.18
C LEU A 324 3.17 17.67 -19.60
N ARG A 325 4.05 17.46 -20.58
CA ARG A 325 4.96 18.49 -21.10
C ARG A 325 4.22 19.71 -21.62
N TYR A 326 3.18 19.50 -22.43
CA TYR A 326 2.37 20.59 -22.98
C TYR A 326 1.60 21.35 -21.90
N PHE A 327 1.02 20.63 -20.94
CA PHE A 327 0.36 21.25 -19.80
C PHE A 327 1.31 22.15 -19.00
N LEU A 328 2.56 21.71 -18.80
CA LEU A 328 3.55 22.48 -18.03
C LEU A 328 4.15 23.67 -18.80
N ARG A 329 4.21 23.62 -20.14
CA ARG A 329 4.81 24.67 -20.99
C ARG A 329 4.12 26.03 -20.82
N GLY A 330 2.83 26.05 -20.52
CA GLY A 330 2.04 27.28 -20.33
C GLY A 330 2.04 27.83 -18.89
N LEU A 331 2.78 27.22 -17.96
CA LEU A 331 2.73 27.56 -16.54
C LEU A 331 3.96 28.33 -16.06
N ASP A 332 3.73 29.43 -15.34
CA ASP A 332 4.77 30.19 -14.65
C ASP A 332 5.18 29.49 -13.34
N LYS A 333 6.36 28.86 -13.35
CA LYS A 333 6.92 28.12 -12.19
C LYS A 333 6.93 28.92 -10.89
N SER A 334 7.08 30.24 -10.95
CA SER A 334 7.16 31.10 -9.77
C SER A 334 5.83 31.19 -9.00
N LYS A 335 4.70 31.03 -9.71
CA LYS A 335 3.33 31.17 -9.17
C LYS A 335 2.65 29.84 -8.84
N LEU A 336 3.37 28.72 -8.96
CA LEU A 336 2.79 27.40 -8.81
C LEU A 336 2.75 26.91 -7.36
N SER A 337 1.67 26.19 -7.05
CA SER A 337 1.56 25.40 -5.83
C SER A 337 2.66 24.32 -5.76
N PRO A 338 3.03 23.84 -4.56
CA PRO A 338 3.99 22.74 -4.40
C PRO A 338 3.61 21.49 -5.21
N ARG A 339 2.31 21.16 -5.27
CA ARG A 339 1.80 20.02 -6.05
C ARG A 339 2.05 20.19 -7.55
N SER A 340 1.88 21.39 -8.08
CA SER A 340 2.16 21.68 -9.50
C SER A 340 3.66 21.76 -9.80
N LYS A 341 4.48 22.22 -8.85
CA LYS A 341 5.95 22.18 -8.98
C LYS A 341 6.48 20.74 -9.07
N ALA A 342 5.94 19.84 -8.24
CA ALA A 342 6.30 18.41 -8.25
C ALA A 342 6.01 17.69 -9.58
N LEU A 343 5.21 18.28 -10.47
CA LEU A 343 5.00 17.76 -11.82
C LEU A 343 6.17 18.06 -12.77
N PHE A 344 6.93 19.13 -12.54
CA PHE A 344 8.17 19.38 -13.28
C PHE A 344 9.23 18.35 -12.91
N ASP A 345 9.35 18.02 -11.62
CA ASP A 345 10.26 16.98 -11.15
C ASP A 345 9.87 15.60 -11.74
N LEU A 346 8.57 15.32 -11.81
CA LEU A 346 8.06 14.12 -12.47
C LEU A 346 8.40 14.10 -13.96
N LEU A 347 8.20 15.21 -14.68
CA LEU A 347 8.53 15.29 -16.10
C LEU A 347 10.04 15.05 -16.33
N ASP A 348 10.90 15.69 -15.53
CA ASP A 348 12.35 15.51 -15.60
C ASP A 348 12.76 14.05 -15.31
N TYR A 349 12.12 13.42 -14.32
CA TYR A 349 12.30 11.98 -14.06
C TYR A 349 11.91 11.14 -15.29
N LEU A 350 10.71 11.32 -15.83
CA LEU A 350 10.23 10.56 -17.00
C LEU A 350 11.10 10.76 -18.25
N GLU A 351 11.64 11.96 -18.45
CA GLU A 351 12.56 12.30 -19.54
C GLU A 351 13.97 11.76 -19.33
N LYS A 352 14.36 11.37 -18.11
CA LYS A 352 15.65 10.73 -17.81
C LYS A 352 15.57 9.21 -17.82
N THR A 353 14.50 8.63 -17.28
CA THR A 353 14.39 7.18 -17.07
C THR A 353 14.03 6.41 -18.35
N ASN A 354 13.37 7.07 -19.32
CA ASN A 354 12.90 6.41 -20.55
C ASN A 354 13.55 7.00 -21.82
N ARG A 355 14.86 7.32 -21.73
CA ARG A 355 15.60 7.86 -22.88
C ARG A 355 15.87 6.76 -23.90
N LYS A 356 15.41 6.99 -25.12
CA LYS A 356 15.73 6.16 -26.28
C LYS A 356 17.01 6.65 -26.93
N SER A 357 17.79 5.72 -27.46
CA SER A 357 19.03 6.01 -28.17
C SER A 357 18.85 5.88 -29.68
N LEU A 358 19.40 6.84 -30.43
CA LEU A 358 19.20 6.95 -31.86
C LEU A 358 20.55 7.22 -32.54
N LEU A 359 20.84 6.46 -33.60
CA LEU A 359 22.02 6.67 -34.44
C LEU A 359 21.61 7.20 -35.81
N ILE A 360 22.24 8.29 -36.25
CA ILE A 360 22.10 8.84 -37.61
C ILE A 360 23.35 8.50 -38.41
N VAL A 361 23.20 7.75 -39.49
CA VAL A 361 24.27 7.36 -40.41
C VAL A 361 23.97 7.94 -41.78
N ARG A 362 24.64 9.04 -42.15
CA ARG A 362 24.41 9.70 -43.45
C ARG A 362 25.71 10.15 -44.07
N GLU A 363 25.75 10.22 -45.40
CA GLU A 363 26.99 10.52 -46.14
C GLU A 363 27.52 11.94 -45.87
N SER A 364 26.63 12.93 -45.77
CA SER A 364 27.01 14.34 -45.61
C SER A 364 26.77 14.87 -44.19
N ALA A 365 27.77 15.57 -43.65
CA ALA A 365 27.68 16.26 -42.36
C ALA A 365 26.53 17.28 -42.31
N VAL A 366 26.20 17.92 -43.44
CA VAL A 366 25.06 18.85 -43.55
C VAL A 366 23.74 18.11 -43.35
N ASN A 367 23.61 16.94 -43.97
CA ASN A 367 22.44 16.08 -43.86
C ASN A 367 22.27 15.52 -42.44
N ILE A 368 23.37 15.13 -41.80
CA ILE A 368 23.38 14.72 -40.38
C ILE A 368 22.86 15.85 -39.49
N ALA A 369 23.40 17.07 -39.63
CA ALA A 369 22.99 18.21 -38.82
C ALA A 369 21.49 18.56 -39.00
N LYS A 370 21.02 18.57 -40.26
CA LYS A 370 19.61 18.80 -40.60
C LYS A 370 18.69 17.77 -39.93
N TYR A 371 19.03 16.48 -40.04
CA TYR A 371 18.20 15.41 -39.48
C TYR A 371 18.25 15.41 -37.96
N ARG A 372 19.42 15.64 -37.36
CA ARG A 372 19.54 15.80 -35.91
C ARG A 372 18.61 16.88 -35.37
N GLN A 373 18.63 18.07 -35.95
CA GLN A 373 17.77 19.19 -35.52
C GLN A 373 16.28 18.85 -35.65
N VAL A 374 15.89 18.12 -36.69
CA VAL A 374 14.51 17.67 -36.88
C VAL A 374 14.12 16.64 -35.82
N ILE A 375 14.98 15.67 -35.53
CA ILE A 375 14.73 14.61 -34.56
C ILE A 375 14.66 15.15 -33.14
N GLU A 376 15.52 16.11 -32.78
CA GLU A 376 15.51 16.78 -31.47
C GLU A 376 14.21 17.56 -31.22
N LYS A 377 13.53 18.04 -32.28
CA LYS A 377 12.18 18.63 -32.17
C LYS A 377 11.09 17.58 -31.90
N ILE A 378 11.31 16.33 -32.27
CA ILE A 378 10.36 15.24 -32.01
C ILE A 378 10.40 14.85 -30.54
N ASP A 379 11.58 14.56 -30.01
CA ASP A 379 11.76 14.35 -28.58
C ASP A 379 13.18 14.76 -28.19
N SER A 380 13.29 15.86 -27.45
CA SER A 380 14.57 16.40 -26.98
C SER A 380 15.26 15.51 -25.94
N SER A 381 14.57 14.50 -25.40
CA SER A 381 15.16 13.53 -24.47
C SER A 381 15.96 12.42 -25.15
N LEU A 382 15.97 12.36 -26.49
CA LEU A 382 16.72 11.37 -27.26
C LEU A 382 18.24 11.49 -27.12
N LEU A 383 18.91 10.35 -26.95
CA LEU A 383 20.36 10.25 -27.01
C LEU A 383 20.79 10.02 -28.46
N ILE A 384 21.10 11.11 -29.18
CA ILE A 384 21.45 11.07 -30.60
C ILE A 384 22.96 10.94 -30.77
N THR A 385 23.37 9.86 -31.44
CA THR A 385 24.72 9.64 -31.96
C THR A 385 24.72 9.76 -33.47
N THR A 386 25.87 10.11 -34.05
CA THR A 386 25.97 10.38 -35.50
C THR A 386 27.26 9.81 -36.06
N ASP A 387 27.20 9.27 -37.27
CA ASP A 387 28.37 8.76 -37.99
C ASP A 387 28.19 9.01 -39.50
N ASN A 388 29.29 9.14 -40.24
CA ASN A 388 29.30 9.28 -41.69
C ASN A 388 29.92 8.07 -42.40
N ASP A 389 30.57 7.16 -41.67
CA ASP A 389 31.12 5.91 -42.18
C ASP A 389 30.26 4.71 -41.71
N PRO A 390 29.60 4.00 -42.64
CA PRO A 390 28.79 2.82 -42.34
C PRO A 390 29.53 1.72 -41.58
N ILE A 391 30.85 1.58 -41.77
CA ILE A 391 31.64 0.55 -41.10
C ILE A 391 31.84 0.90 -39.63
N ASN A 392 32.20 2.16 -39.34
CA ASN A 392 32.35 2.63 -37.96
C ASN A 392 31.01 2.65 -37.24
N ALA A 393 29.95 3.11 -37.92
CA ALA A 393 28.59 3.07 -37.43
C ALA A 393 28.15 1.65 -37.05
N LEU A 394 28.47 0.64 -37.87
CA LEU A 394 28.11 -0.75 -37.61
C LEU A 394 28.87 -1.29 -36.39
N ARG A 395 30.17 -1.03 -36.29
CA ARG A 395 30.98 -1.42 -35.12
C ARG A 395 30.45 -0.77 -33.85
N SER A 396 30.14 0.52 -33.90
CA SER A 396 29.55 1.27 -32.80
C SER A 396 28.21 0.66 -32.39
N LEU A 397 27.33 0.37 -33.35
CA LEU A 397 26.01 -0.20 -33.10
C LEU A 397 26.07 -1.62 -32.50
N ILE A 398 27.04 -2.45 -32.88
CA ILE A 398 27.25 -3.79 -32.31
C ILE A 398 27.72 -3.71 -30.84
N ASN A 399 28.58 -2.74 -30.53
CA ASN A 399 29.13 -2.54 -29.19
C ASN A 399 28.16 -1.78 -28.26
N PHE A 400 27.41 -0.84 -28.83
CA PHE A 400 26.46 0.04 -28.16
C PHE A 400 25.12 0.00 -28.90
N PRO A 401 24.30 -1.06 -28.68
CA PRO A 401 23.01 -1.20 -29.33
C PRO A 401 22.12 0.04 -29.14
N GLN A 402 21.49 0.45 -30.23
CA GLN A 402 20.58 1.60 -30.26
C GLN A 402 19.13 1.12 -30.37
N ASP A 403 18.18 1.99 -30.04
CA ASP A 403 16.75 1.72 -30.26
C ASP A 403 16.33 2.03 -31.70
N ILE A 404 16.91 3.07 -32.30
CA ILE A 404 16.54 3.58 -33.63
C ILE A 404 17.80 3.87 -34.43
N VAL A 405 17.80 3.53 -35.72
CA VAL A 405 18.86 3.88 -36.67
C VAL A 405 18.26 4.55 -37.88
N VAL A 406 18.71 5.76 -38.20
CA VAL A 406 18.36 6.48 -39.42
C VAL A 406 19.55 6.39 -40.38
N ILE A 407 19.38 5.76 -41.54
CA ILE A 407 20.48 5.48 -42.47
C ILE A 407 20.10 5.77 -43.92
N ASP A 408 21.01 6.35 -44.71
CA ASP A 408 20.81 6.48 -46.17
C ASP A 408 20.80 5.11 -46.85
N GLU A 409 19.97 4.94 -47.88
CA GLU A 409 19.88 3.69 -48.66
C GLU A 409 21.25 3.18 -49.14
N LYS A 410 22.11 4.12 -49.55
CA LYS A 410 23.50 3.88 -49.95
C LYS A 410 24.39 4.98 -49.40
N ILE A 411 25.56 4.60 -48.90
CA ILE A 411 26.63 5.51 -48.49
C ILE A 411 27.93 4.97 -49.08
N GLY A 412 28.46 5.65 -50.09
CA GLY A 412 29.53 5.10 -50.94
C GLY A 412 29.15 3.73 -51.52
N ASN A 413 29.95 2.71 -51.21
CA ASN A 413 29.72 1.32 -51.66
C ASN A 413 28.86 0.49 -50.69
N ALA A 414 28.52 1.01 -49.51
CA ALA A 414 27.73 0.29 -48.53
C ALA A 414 26.23 0.50 -48.77
N SER A 415 25.45 -0.57 -48.65
CA SER A 415 23.98 -0.51 -48.69
C SER A 415 23.40 -0.62 -47.29
N ALA A 416 22.31 0.11 -47.00
CA ALA A 416 21.60 0.04 -45.74
C ALA A 416 21.13 -1.38 -45.41
N LEU A 417 20.68 -2.13 -46.42
CA LEU A 417 20.19 -3.50 -46.23
C LEU A 417 21.31 -4.47 -45.87
N GLY A 418 22.49 -4.31 -46.47
CA GLY A 418 23.69 -5.07 -46.11
C GLY A 418 24.13 -4.76 -44.67
N PHE A 419 24.12 -3.48 -44.29
CA PHE A 419 24.35 -3.04 -42.91
C PHE A 419 23.37 -3.70 -41.93
N ILE A 420 22.06 -3.62 -42.21
CA ILE A 420 21.00 -4.18 -41.36
C ILE A 420 21.15 -5.69 -41.21
N LYS A 421 21.39 -6.41 -42.31
CA LYS A 421 21.60 -7.86 -42.29
C LYS A 421 22.77 -8.22 -41.38
N THR A 422 23.91 -7.54 -41.56
CA THR A 422 25.12 -7.80 -40.78
C THR A 422 24.93 -7.51 -39.30
N TYR A 423 24.21 -6.42 -38.96
CA TYR A 423 23.87 -6.14 -37.56
C TYR A 423 22.99 -7.23 -36.95
N LYS A 424 21.94 -7.65 -37.65
CA LYS A 424 20.99 -8.66 -37.15
C LYS A 424 21.60 -10.04 -36.96
N GLU A 425 22.63 -10.38 -37.73
CA GLU A 425 23.40 -11.62 -37.59
C GLU A 425 24.43 -11.55 -36.44
N SER A 426 24.63 -10.37 -35.84
CA SER A 426 25.57 -10.19 -34.72
C SER A 426 25.00 -10.69 -33.38
N LYS A 427 25.90 -11.12 -32.48
CA LYS A 427 25.51 -11.68 -31.16
C LYS A 427 24.77 -10.70 -30.25
N ASN A 428 25.03 -9.40 -30.39
CA ASN A 428 24.47 -8.33 -29.54
C ASN A 428 23.33 -7.56 -30.20
N ALA A 429 22.73 -8.12 -31.27
CA ALA A 429 21.67 -7.45 -31.99
C ALA A 429 20.44 -7.22 -31.11
N ASN A 430 20.01 -5.95 -31.02
CA ASN A 430 18.74 -5.61 -30.39
C ASN A 430 17.60 -6.06 -31.32
N SER A 431 16.80 -7.04 -30.89
CA SER A 431 15.69 -7.58 -31.67
C SER A 431 14.55 -6.59 -31.90
N LYS A 432 14.48 -5.51 -31.11
CA LYS A 432 13.43 -4.48 -31.18
C LYS A 432 13.88 -3.19 -31.89
N ILE A 433 15.09 -3.17 -32.46
CA ILE A 433 15.61 -1.99 -33.16
C ILE A 433 14.74 -1.63 -34.37
N ILE A 434 14.58 -0.34 -34.62
CA ILE A 434 13.88 0.17 -35.82
C ILE A 434 14.88 0.87 -36.74
N PHE A 435 14.90 0.44 -38.00
CA PHE A 435 15.72 1.04 -39.05
C PHE A 435 14.87 1.93 -39.95
N CYS A 436 15.15 3.23 -39.93
CA CYS A 436 14.59 4.25 -40.80
C CYS A 436 15.52 4.46 -41.99
N VAL A 437 15.24 3.82 -43.13
CA VAL A 437 16.07 3.89 -44.34
C VAL A 437 15.60 5.04 -45.22
N ILE A 438 16.47 6.03 -45.41
CA ILE A 438 16.20 7.20 -46.25
C ILE A 438 16.45 6.83 -47.72
N VAL A 439 15.40 6.90 -48.54
CA VAL A 439 15.41 6.52 -49.96
C VAL A 439 15.05 7.72 -50.83
N GLN A 440 15.52 7.72 -52.08
CA GLN A 440 15.10 8.76 -53.05
C GLN A 440 13.65 8.55 -53.49
N GLN A 441 13.25 7.29 -53.69
CA GLN A 441 11.90 6.88 -54.07
C GLN A 441 11.48 5.66 -53.27
N LEU A 442 10.18 5.54 -52.97
CA LEU A 442 9.67 4.38 -52.24
C LEU A 442 9.88 3.10 -53.07
N PRO A 443 10.35 2.01 -52.45
CA PRO A 443 10.38 0.72 -53.10
C PRO A 443 8.96 0.16 -53.27
N PRO A 444 8.77 -0.88 -54.10
CA PRO A 444 7.46 -1.51 -54.30
C PRO A 444 6.81 -1.96 -52.97
N ASN A 445 5.47 -1.94 -52.90
CA ASN A 445 4.71 -2.21 -51.67
C ASN A 445 5.03 -3.56 -50.99
N ASP A 446 5.33 -4.60 -51.78
CA ASP A 446 5.72 -5.91 -51.25
C ASP A 446 7.05 -5.82 -50.48
N TYR A 447 7.97 -5.00 -50.98
CA TYR A 447 9.26 -4.75 -50.35
C TYR A 447 9.12 -3.94 -49.06
N ILE A 448 8.24 -2.94 -49.06
CA ILE A 448 7.91 -2.15 -47.86
C ILE A 448 7.32 -3.07 -46.78
N SER A 449 6.35 -3.91 -47.15
CA SER A 449 5.68 -4.84 -46.23
C SER A 449 6.67 -5.83 -45.62
N LYS A 450 7.57 -6.38 -46.45
CA LYS A 450 8.66 -7.26 -45.98
C LYS A 450 9.63 -6.53 -45.07
N GLY A 451 10.03 -5.30 -45.42
CA GLY A 451 10.87 -4.44 -44.59
C GLY A 451 10.27 -4.21 -43.20
N LYS A 452 8.98 -3.88 -43.13
CA LYS A 452 8.25 -3.67 -41.87
C LYS A 452 8.29 -4.89 -40.95
N SER A 453 8.10 -6.09 -41.51
CA SER A 453 8.23 -7.34 -40.73
C SER A 453 9.62 -7.55 -40.14
N MET A 454 10.63 -6.89 -40.72
CA MET A 454 12.02 -6.88 -40.27
C MET A 454 12.37 -5.60 -39.50
N GLY A 455 11.41 -4.79 -39.07
CA GLY A 455 11.71 -3.52 -38.36
C GLY A 455 12.40 -2.48 -39.22
N VAL A 456 12.19 -2.51 -40.54
CA VAL A 456 12.71 -1.54 -41.51
C VAL A 456 11.57 -0.70 -42.06
N GLU A 457 11.68 0.62 -41.95
CA GLU A 457 10.77 1.61 -42.51
C GLU A 457 11.50 2.43 -43.58
N PHE A 458 10.97 2.45 -44.81
CA PHE A 458 11.55 3.23 -45.91
C PHE A 458 10.92 4.62 -45.96
N ILE A 459 11.75 5.65 -45.97
CA ILE A 459 11.32 7.05 -45.85
C ILE A 459 11.87 7.84 -47.04
N PRO A 460 11.01 8.43 -47.88
CA PRO A 460 11.45 9.29 -48.97
C PRO A 460 12.15 10.53 -48.42
N GLU A 461 13.32 10.87 -48.96
CA GLU A 461 14.11 12.01 -48.49
C GLU A 461 13.34 13.35 -48.51
N GLN A 462 12.42 13.48 -49.45
CA GLN A 462 11.58 14.67 -49.60
C GLN A 462 10.40 14.73 -48.60
N ASN A 463 10.09 13.62 -47.92
CA ASN A 463 8.94 13.50 -47.02
C ASN A 463 9.38 13.44 -45.56
N MET A 464 9.71 14.61 -45.00
CA MET A 464 10.11 14.71 -43.59
C MET A 464 8.98 14.32 -42.64
N ASP A 465 7.72 14.54 -42.97
CA ASP A 465 6.57 14.17 -42.11
C ASP A 465 6.53 12.65 -41.85
N MET A 466 6.91 11.85 -42.86
CA MET A 466 7.02 10.41 -42.70
C MET A 466 8.16 10.02 -41.74
N LEU A 467 9.28 10.76 -41.74
CA LEU A 467 10.33 10.59 -40.72
C LEU A 467 9.81 10.92 -39.32
N TYR A 468 9.07 12.03 -39.18
CA TYR A 468 8.47 12.44 -37.91
C TYR A 468 7.63 11.30 -37.32
N ASP A 469 6.76 10.70 -38.12
CA ASP A 469 5.91 9.63 -37.63
C ASP A 469 6.67 8.34 -37.37
N CYS A 470 7.60 7.94 -38.24
CA CYS A 470 8.39 6.72 -38.01
C CYS A 470 9.14 6.79 -36.68
N ILE A 471 9.75 7.94 -36.37
CA ILE A 471 10.44 8.14 -35.11
C ILE A 471 9.43 8.17 -33.94
N ARG A 472 8.34 8.93 -34.04
CA ARG A 472 7.31 8.95 -32.97
C ARG A 472 6.70 7.57 -32.68
N MET A 473 6.60 6.71 -33.69
CA MET A 473 6.09 5.34 -33.56
C MET A 473 7.08 4.40 -32.86
N ALA A 474 8.38 4.72 -32.97
CA ALA A 474 9.51 3.99 -32.41
C ALA A 474 9.80 4.34 -30.94
N LEU A 475 9.44 5.57 -30.54
CA LEU A 475 9.45 6.04 -29.14
C LEU A 475 8.25 5.47 -28.38
#